data_AF-A0A3D2RT79-F1
#
_entry.id   AF-A0A3D2RT79-F1
#
_cell.length_a   1.000
_cell.length_b   1.000
_cell.length_c   1.000
_cell.angle_alpha   90.00
_cell.angle_beta   90.00
_cell.angle_gamma   90.00
#
_symmetry.space_group_name_H-M   'P 1'
#
loop_
_entity.id
_entity.type
_entity.pdbx_description
1 polymer ?
#
loop_
_entity_poly.entity_id
_entity_poly.type
_entity_poly.pdbx_seq_one_letter_code
_entity_poly.pdbx_strand_id
1 'polypeptide(L)'
;QIPKQLASHIPSDAIQTQTTVRTVKPHTVELSCGEVLSANAVVVATEGHRSAKLIDGFPEVNGRSATCLYFAADKSPVSEPVLILNGENQGVINNLCVPSVVSPTYSAGNSALISVTVLGNPNQD
;
A
#
# COMPACT_ATOMS: atom_id res chain seq x y z
N GLN A 1 2.93 12.13 9.47
CA GLN A 1 2.41 10.99 8.68
C GLN A 1 2.04 9.88 9.67
N ILE A 2 0.86 9.27 9.54
CA ILE A 2 0.35 8.25 10.49
C ILE A 2 1.35 7.11 10.74
N PRO A 3 2.00 6.51 9.71
CA PRO A 3 2.97 5.42 9.96
C PRO A 3 4.14 5.83 10.85
N LYS A 4 4.65 7.07 10.71
CA LYS A 4 5.73 7.59 11.56
C LYS A 4 5.28 7.82 13.00
N GLN A 5 4.04 8.24 13.21
CA GLN A 5 3.47 8.39 14.56
C GLN A 5 3.32 7.03 15.24
N LEU A 6 2.79 6.03 14.53
CA LEU A 6 2.71 4.66 15.06
C LEU A 6 4.09 4.10 15.40
N ALA A 7 5.06 4.23 14.48
CA ALA A 7 6.43 3.78 14.71
C ALA A 7 7.13 4.50 15.88
N SER A 8 6.78 5.76 16.17
CA SER A 8 7.39 6.52 17.28
C SER A 8 7.09 5.98 18.68
N HIS A 9 6.08 5.11 18.80
CA HIS A 9 5.71 4.44 20.05
C HIS A 9 6.34 3.04 20.18
N ILE A 10 7.12 2.60 19.21
CA ILE A 10 7.74 1.27 19.16
C ILE A 10 9.24 1.45 19.42
N PRO A 11 9.89 0.57 20.22
CA PRO A 11 11.34 0.56 20.38
C PRO A 11 12.05 0.53 19.02
N SER A 12 13.10 1.33 18.86
CA SER A 12 13.78 1.50 17.56
C SER A 12 14.41 0.21 17.03
N ASP A 13 14.79 -0.70 17.92
CA ASP A 13 15.36 -2.02 17.63
C ASP A 13 14.31 -3.08 17.28
N ALA A 14 13.02 -2.83 17.57
CA ALA A 14 11.93 -3.73 17.22
C ALA A 14 11.49 -3.62 15.75
N ILE A 15 11.86 -2.54 15.05
CA ILE A 15 11.56 -2.35 13.62
C ILE A 15 12.80 -2.66 12.80
N GLN A 16 12.80 -3.81 12.14
CA GLN A 16 13.90 -4.24 11.27
C GLN A 16 13.48 -4.18 9.80
N THR A 17 13.98 -3.18 9.08
CA THR A 17 13.79 -3.06 7.62
C THR A 17 14.91 -3.77 6.87
N GLN A 18 14.70 -4.10 5.58
CA GLN A 18 15.66 -4.89 4.78
C GLN A 18 15.90 -6.31 5.33
N THR A 19 15.03 -6.77 6.23
CA THR A 19 15.06 -8.10 6.82
C THR A 19 14.00 -8.96 6.17
N THR A 20 14.41 -9.77 5.19
CA THR A 20 13.46 -10.60 4.43
C THR A 20 13.17 -11.89 5.17
N VAL A 21 11.89 -12.14 5.46
CA VAL A 21 11.43 -13.43 5.99
C VAL A 21 11.39 -14.45 4.85
N ARG A 22 11.97 -15.63 5.11
CA ARG A 22 11.98 -16.80 4.22
C ARG A 22 10.82 -17.74 4.51
N THR A 23 10.59 -18.09 5.78
CA THR A 23 9.54 -19.03 6.19
C THR A 23 9.00 -18.67 7.57
N VAL A 24 7.72 -18.97 7.79
CA VAL A 24 7.03 -18.78 9.06
C VAL A 24 6.45 -20.12 9.52
N LYS A 25 6.69 -20.47 10.78
CA LYS A 25 6.09 -21.61 11.47
C LYS A 25 5.47 -21.12 12.78
N PRO A 26 4.64 -21.93 13.46
CA PRO A 26 4.18 -21.58 14.81
C PRO A 26 5.37 -21.19 15.70
N HIS A 27 5.29 -20.01 16.31
CA HIS A 27 6.28 -19.48 17.24
C HIS A 27 7.68 -19.16 16.67
N THR A 28 7.93 -19.36 15.37
CA THR A 28 9.27 -19.13 14.80
C THR A 28 9.22 -18.47 13.42
N VAL A 29 10.14 -17.55 13.18
CA VAL A 29 10.33 -16.87 11.89
C VAL A 29 11.76 -17.10 11.43
N GLU A 30 11.92 -17.65 10.23
CA GLU A 30 13.23 -17.89 9.62
C GLU A 30 13.51 -16.81 8.58
N LEU A 31 14.63 -16.10 8.75
CA LEU A 31 15.08 -15.04 7.87
C LEU A 31 15.88 -15.61 6.68
N SER A 32 15.97 -14.83 5.60
CA SER A 32 16.73 -15.20 4.40
C SER A 32 18.23 -15.32 4.64
N CYS A 33 18.76 -14.67 5.67
CA CYS A 33 20.16 -14.77 6.10
C CYS A 33 20.48 -16.06 6.89
N GLY A 34 19.47 -16.87 7.24
CA GLY A 34 19.63 -18.07 8.06
C GLY A 34 19.29 -17.90 9.54
N GLU A 35 19.13 -16.67 10.02
CA GLU A 35 18.73 -16.40 11.40
C GLU A 35 17.30 -16.87 11.67
N VAL A 36 17.06 -17.39 12.88
CA VAL A 36 15.75 -17.85 13.34
C VAL A 36 15.35 -17.06 14.58
N LEU A 37 14.21 -16.40 14.50
CA LEU A 37 13.62 -15.64 15.58
C LEU A 37 12.50 -16.46 16.24
N SER A 38 12.44 -16.43 17.58
CA SER A 38 11.41 -17.12 18.37
C SER A 38 10.45 -16.12 19.00
N ALA A 39 9.15 -16.43 19.02
CA ALA A 39 8.11 -15.57 19.59
C ALA A 39 6.93 -16.38 20.15
N ASN A 40 6.22 -15.85 21.15
CA ASN A 40 5.00 -16.51 21.67
C ASN A 40 3.87 -16.56 20.64
N ALA A 41 3.84 -15.64 19.68
CA ALA A 41 2.92 -15.64 18.56
C ALA A 41 3.58 -14.94 17.36
N VAL A 42 3.15 -15.31 16.15
CA VAL A 42 3.60 -14.66 14.91
C VAL A 42 2.37 -14.13 14.18
N VAL A 43 2.40 -12.84 13.83
CA VAL A 43 1.37 -12.19 12.99
C VAL A 43 1.97 -11.96 11.62
N VAL A 44 1.32 -12.48 10.58
CA VAL A 44 1.75 -12.29 9.19
C VAL A 44 0.82 -11.29 8.52
N ALA A 45 1.38 -10.14 8.13
CA ALA A 45 0.66 -9.03 7.50
C ALA A 45 1.15 -8.77 6.07
N THR A 46 1.43 -9.84 5.31
CA THR A 46 1.84 -9.78 3.90
C THR A 46 0.65 -9.99 2.96
N GLU A 47 0.81 -9.60 1.70
CA GLU A 47 -0.12 -9.91 0.64
C GLU A 47 -0.31 -11.42 0.41
N GLY A 48 -1.49 -11.84 -0.08
CA GLY A 48 -1.91 -13.24 -0.11
C GLY A 48 -0.92 -14.19 -0.80
N HIS A 49 -0.42 -13.82 -1.97
CA HIS A 49 0.57 -14.63 -2.70
C HIS A 49 1.91 -14.77 -1.95
N ARG A 50 2.27 -13.79 -1.13
CA ARG A 50 3.47 -13.86 -0.29
C ARG A 50 3.21 -14.71 0.94
N SER A 51 2.05 -14.57 1.58
CA SER A 51 1.63 -15.43 2.70
C SER A 51 1.64 -16.92 2.30
N ALA A 52 1.18 -17.25 1.09
CA ALA A 52 1.23 -18.62 0.53
C ALA A 52 2.65 -19.17 0.37
N LYS A 53 3.66 -18.31 0.18
CA LYS A 53 5.08 -18.71 0.13
C LYS A 53 5.73 -18.80 1.51
N LEU A 54 5.19 -18.08 2.49
CA LEU A 54 5.75 -18.00 3.84
C LEU A 54 5.20 -19.07 4.79
N ILE A 55 3.95 -19.50 4.59
CA ILE A 55 3.20 -20.37 5.51
C ILE A 55 2.75 -21.62 4.76
N ASP A 56 3.19 -22.79 5.23
CA ASP A 56 2.79 -24.07 4.67
C ASP A 56 1.27 -24.28 4.76
N GLY A 57 0.65 -24.65 3.63
CA GLY A 57 -0.80 -24.90 3.55
C GLY A 57 -1.68 -23.64 3.54
N PHE A 58 -1.11 -22.44 3.47
CA PHE A 58 -1.90 -21.22 3.33
C PHE A 58 -2.54 -21.16 1.92
N PRO A 59 -3.85 -20.88 1.82
CA PRO A 59 -4.53 -20.90 0.54
C PRO A 59 -4.02 -19.79 -0.39
N GLU A 60 -4.00 -20.07 -1.68
CA GLU A 60 -3.74 -19.03 -2.67
C GLU A 60 -4.90 -18.03 -2.69
N VAL A 61 -4.58 -16.74 -2.53
CA VAL A 61 -5.56 -15.65 -2.55
C VAL A 61 -5.17 -14.66 -3.64
N ASN A 62 -6.04 -14.56 -4.65
CA ASN A 62 -5.89 -13.59 -5.72
C ASN A 62 -6.33 -12.19 -5.27
N GLY A 63 -5.50 -11.20 -5.56
CA GLY A 63 -5.86 -9.79 -5.38
C GLY A 63 -6.67 -9.27 -6.56
N ARG A 64 -7.30 -8.10 -6.37
CA ARG A 64 -7.82 -7.28 -7.47
C ARG A 64 -6.82 -6.17 -7.75
N SER A 65 -6.23 -6.19 -8.93
CA SER A 65 -5.25 -5.17 -9.33
C SER A 65 -5.91 -3.80 -9.50
N ALA A 66 -5.20 -2.77 -9.11
CA ALA A 66 -5.52 -1.39 -9.41
C ALA A 66 -4.23 -0.62 -9.67
N THR A 67 -4.31 0.33 -10.59
CA THR A 67 -3.20 1.18 -10.99
C THR A 67 -3.49 2.60 -10.54
N CYS A 68 -2.58 3.17 -9.74
CA CYS A 68 -2.64 4.55 -9.30
C CYS A 68 -1.73 5.42 -10.16
N LEU A 69 -2.31 6.44 -10.79
CA LEU A 69 -1.63 7.42 -11.62
C LEU A 69 -1.68 8.78 -10.93
N TYR A 70 -0.55 9.48 -10.91
CA TYR A 70 -0.46 10.82 -10.35
C TYR A 70 -0.23 11.84 -11.47
N PHE A 71 -0.98 12.94 -11.42
CA PHE A 71 -0.83 14.07 -12.33
C PHE A 71 -0.66 15.36 -11.54
N ALA A 72 0.17 16.26 -12.05
CA ALA A 72 0.23 17.64 -11.59
C ALA A 72 -0.57 18.52 -12.57
N ALA A 73 -1.34 19.47 -12.04
CA ALA A 73 -2.07 20.45 -12.85
C ALA A 73 -1.98 21.84 -12.22
N ASP A 74 -1.98 22.89 -13.05
CA ASP A 74 -1.96 24.27 -12.55
C ASP A 74 -3.22 24.63 -11.77
N LYS A 75 -4.35 24.00 -12.13
CA LYS A 75 -5.64 24.18 -11.45
C LYS A 75 -6.26 22.83 -11.14
N SER A 76 -6.80 22.70 -9.93
CA SER A 76 -7.55 21.51 -9.54
C SER A 76 -8.83 21.37 -10.37
N PRO A 77 -9.16 20.17 -10.87
CA PRO A 77 -10.44 19.90 -11.52
C PRO A 77 -11.63 19.89 -10.55
N VAL A 78 -11.37 19.83 -9.23
CA VAL A 78 -12.38 19.93 -8.16
C VAL A 78 -12.01 20.93 -7.10
N SER A 79 -13.00 21.65 -6.57
CA SER A 79 -12.81 22.65 -5.51
C SER A 79 -12.92 22.07 -4.10
N GLU A 80 -13.49 20.88 -3.95
CA GLU A 80 -13.82 20.29 -2.65
C GLU A 80 -12.96 19.04 -2.35
N PRO A 81 -12.71 18.73 -1.07
CA PRO A 81 -11.97 17.55 -0.64
C PRO A 81 -12.82 16.27 -0.75
N VAL A 82 -13.14 15.88 -1.98
CA VAL A 82 -14.04 14.75 -2.28
C VAL A 82 -13.34 13.65 -3.07
N LEU A 83 -13.90 12.44 -2.96
CA LEU A 83 -13.58 11.31 -3.85
C LEU A 83 -14.63 11.26 -4.94
N ILE A 84 -14.22 11.44 -6.20
CA ILE A 84 -15.12 11.30 -7.35
C ILE A 84 -15.08 9.86 -7.81
N LEU A 85 -16.26 9.26 -7.93
CA LEU A 85 -16.46 7.91 -8.44
C LEU A 85 -17.00 7.99 -9.86
N ASN A 86 -16.45 7.20 -10.78
CA ASN A 86 -17.01 7.09 -12.11
C ASN A 86 -18.14 6.04 -12.12
N GLY A 87 -19.38 6.50 -12.13
CA GLY A 87 -20.57 5.65 -12.26
C GLY A 87 -21.08 5.49 -13.69
N GLU A 88 -20.44 6.13 -14.68
CA GLU A 88 -20.94 6.18 -16.06
C GLU A 88 -20.55 4.94 -16.89
N ASN A 89 -19.68 4.07 -16.35
CA ASN A 89 -19.09 2.92 -17.05
C ASN A 89 -18.45 3.28 -18.40
N GLN A 90 -17.99 4.53 -18.54
CA GLN A 90 -17.28 5.03 -19.72
C GLN A 90 -15.90 5.56 -19.32
N GLY A 91 -14.93 5.40 -20.22
CA GLY A 91 -13.53 5.76 -19.95
C GLY A 91 -12.84 4.77 -19.01
N VAL A 92 -11.58 5.09 -18.65
CA VAL A 92 -10.70 4.19 -17.88
C VAL A 92 -10.61 4.52 -16.38
N ILE A 93 -11.07 5.72 -15.99
CA ILE A 93 -10.97 6.17 -14.61
C ILE A 93 -12.04 5.46 -13.78
N ASN A 94 -11.63 4.78 -12.70
CA ASN A 94 -12.55 4.22 -11.72
C ASN A 94 -12.92 5.25 -10.65
N ASN A 95 -11.91 5.93 -10.11
CA ASN A 95 -12.10 7.06 -9.19
C ASN A 95 -10.93 8.03 -9.29
N LEU A 96 -11.15 9.26 -8.82
CA LEU A 96 -10.10 10.24 -8.65
C LEU A 96 -10.31 11.09 -7.39
N CYS A 97 -9.23 11.59 -6.84
CA CYS A 97 -9.24 12.61 -5.80
C CYS A 97 -8.08 13.59 -6.01
N VAL A 98 -8.13 14.73 -5.32
CA VAL A 98 -7.06 15.74 -5.37
C VAL A 98 -6.50 15.94 -3.95
N PRO A 99 -5.52 15.14 -3.51
CA PRO A 99 -5.00 15.21 -2.13
C PRO A 99 -4.52 16.60 -1.70
N SER A 100 -4.03 17.42 -2.64
CA SER A 100 -3.60 18.79 -2.34
C SER A 100 -4.75 19.74 -1.95
N VAL A 101 -6.00 19.41 -2.29
CA VAL A 101 -7.19 20.13 -1.81
C VAL A 101 -7.49 19.80 -0.34
N VAL A 102 -7.12 18.59 0.12
CA VAL A 102 -7.24 18.19 1.53
C VAL A 102 -6.12 18.79 2.37
N SER A 103 -4.88 18.72 1.89
CA SER A 103 -3.74 19.37 2.54
C SER A 103 -2.76 19.92 1.49
N PRO A 104 -2.47 21.24 1.50
CA PRO A 104 -1.54 21.86 0.54
C PRO A 104 -0.14 21.22 0.54
N THR A 105 0.26 20.57 1.63
CA THR A 105 1.57 19.90 1.76
C THR A 105 1.75 18.70 0.83
N TYR A 106 0.69 18.23 0.15
CA TYR A 106 0.78 17.14 -0.83
C TYR A 106 1.35 17.57 -2.19
N SER A 107 1.45 18.88 -2.48
CA SER A 107 2.05 19.38 -3.72
C SER A 107 3.16 20.38 -3.44
N ALA A 108 4.09 20.49 -4.38
CA ALA A 108 5.10 21.53 -4.38
C ALA A 108 4.55 22.77 -5.10
N GLY A 109 4.56 23.92 -4.44
CA GLY A 109 4.05 25.18 -5.03
C GLY A 109 2.51 25.22 -5.11
N ASN A 110 2.00 25.86 -6.17
CA ASN A 110 0.56 26.09 -6.36
C ASN A 110 -0.14 25.05 -7.25
N SER A 111 0.53 23.97 -7.60
CA SER A 111 -0.06 22.92 -8.44
C SER A 111 -1.01 22.02 -7.64
N ALA A 112 -2.06 21.54 -8.28
CA ALA A 112 -2.91 20.47 -7.78
C ALA A 112 -2.28 19.10 -8.06
N LEU A 113 -2.19 18.24 -7.03
CA LEU A 113 -1.84 16.83 -7.19
C LEU A 113 -3.13 16.03 -7.37
N ILE A 114 -3.30 15.39 -8.52
CA ILE A 114 -4.45 14.57 -8.85
C ILE A 114 -4.02 13.10 -8.76
N SER A 115 -4.74 12.31 -7.98
CA SER A 115 -4.60 10.86 -7.88
C SER A 115 -5.75 10.20 -8.62
N VAL A 116 -5.44 9.38 -9.62
CA VAL A 116 -6.40 8.65 -10.45
C VAL A 116 -6.20 7.16 -10.25
N THR A 117 -7.29 6.45 -10.00
CA THR A 117 -7.30 4.99 -9.93
C THR A 117 -7.92 4.42 -11.20
N VAL A 118 -7.21 3.49 -11.85
CA VAL A 118 -7.69 2.64 -12.93
C VAL A 118 -7.73 1.20 -12.41
N LEU A 119 -8.77 0.43 -12.74
CA LEU A 119 -8.83 -0.98 -12.37
C LEU A 119 -7.93 -1.81 -13.29
N GLY A 120 -7.34 -2.87 -12.76
CA GLY A 120 -6.44 -3.74 -13.52
C GLY A 120 -4.99 -3.27 -13.47
N ASN A 121 -4.19 -3.88 -14.35
CA ASN A 121 -2.78 -3.61 -14.52
C ASN A 121 -2.50 -3.38 -16.01
N PRO A 122 -2.19 -2.15 -16.45
CA PRO A 122 -2.01 -1.82 -17.87
C PRO A 122 -0.79 -2.51 -18.53
N ASN A 123 0.05 -3.21 -17.76
CA ASN A 123 1.11 -4.06 -18.31
C ASN A 123 0.67 -5.53 -18.48
N GLN A 124 -0.50 -5.91 -18.01
CA GLN A 124 -1.07 -7.27 -18.08
C GLN A 124 -2.39 -7.32 -18.86
N ASP A 125 -3.12 -6.19 -18.92
CA ASP A 125 -4.36 -5.97 -19.67
C ASP A 125 -4.09 -5.17 -20.96
#